data_AF-A0A845RZT0-F1
#
_entry.id   AF-A0A845RZT0-F1
#
_cell.length_a   1.000
_cell.length_b   1.000
_cell.length_c   1.000
_cell.angle_alpha   90.00
_cell.angle_beta   90.00
_cell.angle_gamma   90.00
#
_symmetry.space_group_name_H-M   'P 1'
#
loop_
_entity.id
_entity.type
_entity.pdbx_description
1 polymer ?
#
loop_
_entity_poly.entity_id
_entity_poly.type
_entity_poly.pdbx_seq_one_letter_code
_entity_poly.pdbx_strand_id
1 'polypeptide(L)' 'IQRVFELCDRNVSETARRLKMHRRTLQRILSKRSPK' A
#
# COMPACT_ATOMS: atom_id res chain seq x y z
N ILE A 1 -5.19 2.75 4.94
CA ILE A 1 -4.49 2.14 3.78
C ILE A 1 -5.19 0.87 3.31
N GLN A 2 -5.45 -0.12 4.17
CA GLN A 2 -6.11 -1.40 3.79
C GLN A 2 -7.41 -1.20 2.98
N ARG A 3 -8.27 -0.25 3.38
CA ARG A 3 -9.50 0.06 2.62
C ARG A 3 -9.25 0.52 1.18
N VAL A 4 -8.19 1.29 0.91
CA VAL A 4 -7.82 1.72 -0.45
C VAL A 4 -7.10 0.59 -1.20
N PHE A 5 -6.32 -0.22 -0.49
CA PHE A 5 -5.63 -1.38 -1.05
C PHE A 5 -6.61 -2.44 -1.57
N GLU A 6 -7.69 -2.71 -0.82
CA GLU A 6 -8.77 -3.61 -1.26
C GLU A 6 -9.59 -3.02 -2.41
N LEU A 7 -9.84 -1.70 -2.40
CA LEU A 7 -10.52 -1.01 -3.51
C LEU A 7 -9.67 -0.97 -4.80
N CYS A 8 -8.35 -1.03 -4.68
CA CYS A 8 -7.41 -1.06 -5.80
C CYS A 8 -7.00 -2.48 -6.20
N ASP A 9 -7.76 -3.51 -5.81
CA ASP A 9 -7.46 -4.91 -6.16
C ASP A 9 -6.03 -5.32 -5.75
N ARG A 10 -5.62 -4.93 -4.54
CA ARG A 10 -4.27 -5.19 -3.99
C ARG A 10 -3.13 -4.59 -4.84
N ASN A 11 -3.43 -3.64 -5.74
CA ASN A 11 -2.42 -2.94 -6.51
C ASN A 11 -1.70 -1.88 -5.67
N VAL A 12 -0.47 -2.21 -5.28
CA VAL A 12 0.41 -1.35 -4.48
C VAL A 12 0.73 -0.04 -5.22
N SER A 13 0.91 -0.08 -6.54
CA SER A 13 1.22 1.13 -7.33
C SER A 13 0.04 2.08 -7.41
N GLU A 14 -1.16 1.55 -7.66
CA GLU A 14 -2.40 2.35 -7.75
C GLU A 14 -2.75 2.97 -6.39
N THR A 15 -2.66 2.18 -5.33
CA THR A 15 -2.87 2.64 -3.95
C THR A 15 -1.87 3.73 -3.57
N ALA A 16 -0.61 3.61 -4.03
CA ALA A 16 0.42 4.61 -3.78
C ALA A 16 0.12 5.93 -4.53
N ARG A 17 -0.28 5.86 -5.81
CA ARG A 17 -0.73 7.02 -6.58
C ARG A 17 -1.92 7.72 -5.92
N ARG A 18 -2.93 6.95 -5.51
CA ARG A 18 -4.16 7.44 -4.85
C ARG A 18 -3.88 8.15 -3.52
N LEU A 19 -2.93 7.61 -2.74
CA LEU A 19 -2.51 8.16 -1.46
C LEU A 19 -1.40 9.23 -1.59
N LYS A 20 -1.05 9.66 -2.82
CA LYS A 20 0.06 10.58 -3.13
C LYS A 20 1.37 10.18 -2.43
N MET A 21 1.64 8.89 -2.36
CA MET A 21 2.83 8.34 -1.72
C MET A 21 3.66 7.54 -2.73
N HIS A 22 4.94 7.33 -2.44
CA HIS A 22 5.76 6.43 -3.24
C HIS A 22 5.45 4.96 -2.94
N ARG A 23 5.43 4.14 -3.99
CA ARG A 23 5.27 2.68 -3.91
C ARG A 23 6.20 2.06 -2.86
N ARG A 24 7.47 2.51 -2.80
CA ARG A 24 8.46 2.00 -1.85
C ARG A 24 8.08 2.26 -0.40
N THR A 25 7.51 3.42 -0.09
CA THR A 25 7.01 3.76 1.24
C THR A 25 5.82 2.86 1.61
N LEU A 26 4.87 2.68 0.68
CA LEU A 26 3.73 1.79 0.89
C LEU A 26 4.17 0.34 1.16
N GLN A 27 5.10 -0.17 0.35
CA GLN A 27 5.66 -1.52 0.50
C GLN A 27 6.37 -1.70 1.86
N ARG A 28 7.11 -0.69 2.35
CA ARG A 28 7.70 -0.71 3.70
C ARG A 28 6.64 -0.74 4.79
N ILE A 29 5.57 0.05 4.67
CA ILE A 29 4.49 0.07 5.66
C ILE A 29 3.78 -1.29 5.71
N LEU A 30 3.54 -1.92 4.56
CA LEU A 30 2.95 -3.27 4.48
C LEU A 30 3.89 -4.33 5.06
N SER A 31 5.19 -4.25 4.75
CA SER A 31 6.20 -5.19 5.26
C SER A 31 6.39 -5.06 6.78
N LYS A 32 6.30 -3.86 7.35
CA LYS A 32 6.34 -3.65 8.82
C LYS A 32 5.11 -4.17 9.56
N ARG A 33 3.99 -4.39 8.86
CA ARG A 33 2.72 -4.85 9.43
C ARG A 33 2.56 -6.36 9.41
N SER A 34 3.40 -7.10 8.68
CA SER A 34 3.46 -8.56 8.81
C SER A 34 4.36 -8.88 10.01
N PRO A 35 3.83 -9.47 11.10
CA PRO A 35 4.69 -10.00 12.15
C PRO A 35 5.53 -11.12 11.53
N LYS A 36 6.82 -11.15 11.88
CA LYS A 36 7.67 -12.32 11.61
C LYS A 36 7.13 -13.53 12.37
#